data_AF-A0A9P8FUK0-F1
#
_entry.id   AF-A0A9P8FUK0-F1
#
_cell.length_a   1.000
_cell.length_b   1.000
_cell.length_c   1.000
_cell.angle_alpha   90.00
_cell.angle_beta   90.00
_cell.angle_gamma   90.00
#
_symmetry.space_group_name_H-M   'P 1'
#
loop_
_entity.id
_entity.type
_entity.pdbx_description
1 polymer ?
#
loop_
_entity_poly.entity_id
_entity_poly.type
_entity_poly.pdbx_seq_one_letter_code
_entity_poly.pdbx_strand_id
1 'polypeptide(L)'
;MSVADQAIELVRRLNDPRYAAGASQISRELQEIQLSDQGWAAANAMLDHADTNIKFYGALTLQIKLNKDRSTLNEHAAAELRSRLILWFIRLALGDMPPKLIIDKLCSTMATYFIQSPVTWTQTVRQIICSLHAGDVVPHDMLGTYPDTSQIISGLSGLKLFMAVRFCRVLAEDVQNSSVLGPQYYHLDNIFKGNTTDSAILMTYVFSTSTLLSTEIRVEAVNCFSAWVTYSFSHWATDPVALQLLQNLTPMALEHLLHHDESVRDPTVEFFVNTLEYRSKFLQKEQLESLSLLVRRTIGPQCVLQGQNFLDPTIVAFSKLITAYGKLVVKDLISERNQESSQEIIDLFQQLLRAPGYPAEDDQVILNVTEFWIEYAETIADTLMDAAEDEIPFLAIVRNDLMQAVQTYIPKLQAPPLAEMSEWDEDNVDHWQFFRDNISDFFDQVNNVPETHLLSNMVVLATSVLPTRQWLHLEAIIFSINCISDSIALSDENIQALSALIGSSLFSDISSNSADVPNKLKRAAMTLVDRYSSFIKKNPQFLPPVLTFLFTIL
;
A
#
# COMPACT_ATOMS: atom_id res chain seq x y z
N MET A 1 52.85 3.76 5.10
CA MET A 1 51.44 3.34 5.11
C MET A 1 50.89 3.61 3.72
N SER A 2 50.35 2.61 3.03
CA SER A 2 49.77 2.87 1.71
C SER A 2 48.49 3.72 1.85
N VAL A 3 48.06 4.37 0.76
CA VAL A 3 46.78 5.13 0.76
C VAL A 3 45.60 4.19 1.05
N ALA A 4 45.70 2.93 0.63
CA ALA A 4 44.73 1.89 0.96
C ALA A 4 44.68 1.59 2.47
N ASP A 5 45.83 1.42 3.12
CA ASP A 5 45.89 1.19 4.57
C ASP A 5 45.34 2.39 5.35
N GLN A 6 45.60 3.61 4.86
CA GLN A 6 45.07 4.84 5.44
C GLN A 6 43.54 4.89 5.34
N ALA A 7 42.97 4.54 4.18
CA ALA A 7 41.52 4.48 4.00
C ALA A 7 40.87 3.46 4.93
N ILE A 8 41.47 2.27 5.05
CA ILE A 8 41.01 1.21 5.95
C ILE A 8 41.00 1.70 7.41
N GLU A 9 42.08 2.36 7.85
CA GLU A 9 42.17 2.89 9.21
C GLU A 9 41.16 4.01 9.48
N LEU A 10 40.93 4.91 8.51
CA LEU A 10 39.90 5.94 8.61
C LEU A 10 38.50 5.32 8.75
N VAL A 11 38.19 4.27 7.99
CA VAL A 11 36.91 3.55 8.11
C VAL A 11 36.77 2.89 9.48
N ARG A 12 37.83 2.26 10.01
CA ARG A 12 37.80 1.68 11.36
C ARG A 12 37.51 2.74 12.42
N ARG A 13 38.22 3.87 12.36
CA ARG A 13 38.02 4.98 13.29
C ARG A 13 36.61 5.57 13.16
N LEU A 14 36.06 5.68 11.96
CA LEU A 14 34.72 6.22 11.73
C LEU A 14 33.62 5.35 12.35
N ASN A 15 33.82 4.03 12.39
CA ASN A 15 32.87 3.07 12.97
C ASN A 15 33.13 2.76 14.46
N ASP A 16 34.11 3.40 15.10
CA ASP A 16 34.44 3.19 16.51
C ASP A 16 33.89 4.36 17.35
N PRO A 17 33.00 4.08 18.34
CA PRO A 17 32.38 5.10 19.19
C PRO A 17 33.37 6.04 19.88
N ARG A 18 34.61 5.58 20.13
CA ARG A 18 35.66 6.39 20.77
C ARG A 18 36.07 7.61 19.94
N TYR A 19 35.85 7.58 18.63
CA TYR A 19 36.20 8.68 17.72
C TYR A 19 34.98 9.50 17.27
N ALA A 20 33.80 9.30 17.88
CA ALA A 20 32.57 9.98 17.50
C ALA A 20 32.71 11.52 17.48
N ALA A 21 33.43 12.10 18.44
CA ALA A 21 33.68 13.54 18.51
C ALA A 21 34.48 14.10 17.31
N GLY A 22 35.24 13.26 16.61
CA GLY A 22 36.05 13.62 15.43
C GLY A 22 35.52 13.05 14.10
N ALA A 23 34.32 12.47 14.09
CA ALA A 23 33.79 11.74 12.93
C ALA A 23 33.69 12.61 11.67
N SER A 24 33.35 13.89 11.80
CA SER A 24 33.26 14.83 10.67
C SER A 24 34.61 15.03 9.97
N GLN A 25 35.69 15.16 10.74
CA GLN A 25 37.04 15.30 10.20
C GLN A 25 37.50 13.99 9.54
N ILE A 26 37.27 12.85 10.21
CA ILE A 26 37.64 11.52 9.67
C ILE A 26 36.90 11.26 8.34
N SER A 27 35.61 11.60 8.28
CA SER A 27 34.81 11.48 7.06
C SER A 27 35.35 12.34 5.92
N ARG A 28 35.77 13.58 6.21
CA ARG A 28 36.40 14.46 5.20
C ARG A 28 37.72 13.89 4.69
N GLU A 29 38.58 13.42 5.58
CA GLU A 29 39.86 12.79 5.21
C GLU A 29 39.65 11.53 4.35
N LEU A 30 38.64 10.72 4.69
CA LEU A 30 38.27 9.55 3.89
C LEU A 30 37.75 9.99 2.51
N GLN A 31 36.89 11.01 2.46
CA GLN A 31 36.33 11.53 1.21
C GLN A 31 37.42 12.06 0.26
N GLU A 32 38.45 12.72 0.79
CA GLU A 32 39.61 13.15 -0.01
C GLU A 32 40.29 11.97 -0.72
N ILE A 33 40.49 10.86 0.01
CA ILE A 33 41.04 9.62 -0.58
C ILE A 33 40.07 9.03 -1.61
N GLN A 34 38.77 8.96 -1.29
CA GLN A 34 37.74 8.40 -2.16
C GLN A 34 37.59 9.18 -3.47
N LEU A 35 37.90 10.48 -3.48
CA LEU A 35 37.87 11.31 -4.68
C LEU A 35 39.21 11.27 -5.44
N SER A 36 40.32 10.89 -4.81
CA SER A 36 41.65 10.87 -5.43
C SER A 36 41.81 9.81 -6.54
N ASP A 37 42.90 9.86 -7.30
CA ASP A 37 43.26 8.85 -8.30
C ASP A 37 43.54 7.47 -7.66
N GLN A 38 44.01 7.47 -6.41
CA GLN A 38 44.27 6.27 -5.61
C GLN A 38 42.97 5.62 -5.11
N GLY A 39 41.82 6.31 -5.22
CA GLY A 39 40.53 5.82 -4.71
C GLY A 39 40.10 4.47 -5.32
N TRP A 40 40.43 4.20 -6.58
CA TRP A 40 40.16 2.90 -7.22
C TRP A 40 40.93 1.75 -6.55
N ALA A 41 42.22 1.96 -6.26
CA ALA A 41 43.05 0.96 -5.60
C ALA A 41 42.66 0.79 -4.12
N ALA A 42 42.38 1.89 -3.43
CA ALA A 42 41.88 1.87 -2.05
C ALA A 42 40.56 1.11 -1.92
N ALA A 43 39.64 1.31 -2.87
CA ALA A 43 38.36 0.60 -2.89
C ALA A 43 38.54 -0.92 -3.03
N ASN A 44 39.42 -1.37 -3.93
CA ASN A 44 39.72 -2.80 -4.08
C ASN A 44 40.32 -3.39 -2.81
N ALA A 45 41.26 -2.69 -2.17
CA ALA A 45 41.84 -3.15 -0.90
C ALA A 45 40.79 -3.24 0.21
N MET A 46 39.84 -2.29 0.27
CA MET A 46 38.73 -2.34 1.21
C MET A 46 37.75 -3.49 0.93
N LEU A 47 37.46 -3.80 -0.33
CA LEU A 47 36.59 -4.92 -0.72
C LEU A 47 37.21 -6.29 -0.44
N ASP A 48 38.54 -6.41 -0.49
CA ASP A 48 39.28 -7.63 -0.17
C ASP A 48 39.42 -7.87 1.35
N HIS A 49 39.12 -6.87 2.17
CA HIS A 49 39.29 -6.94 3.61
C HIS A 49 38.24 -7.85 4.28
N ALA A 50 38.57 -8.53 5.37
CA ALA A 50 37.64 -9.46 6.04
C ALA A 50 36.42 -8.76 6.70
N ASP A 51 36.64 -7.58 7.28
CA ASP A 51 35.62 -6.76 7.95
C ASP A 51 34.53 -6.26 6.99
N THR A 52 33.28 -6.53 7.35
CA THR A 52 32.07 -6.19 6.61
C THR A 52 31.85 -4.69 6.43
N ASN A 53 32.15 -3.88 7.45
CA ASN A 53 32.03 -2.42 7.36
C ASN A 53 33.05 -1.86 6.38
N ILE A 54 34.29 -2.37 6.41
CA ILE A 54 35.33 -1.95 5.46
C ILE A 54 34.93 -2.32 4.02
N LYS A 55 34.39 -3.52 3.78
CA LYS A 55 33.87 -3.90 2.46
C LYS A 55 32.78 -2.96 1.95
N PHE A 56 31.84 -2.55 2.82
CA PHE A 56 30.80 -1.57 2.47
C PHE A 56 31.41 -0.25 1.97
N TYR A 57 32.40 0.29 2.69
CA TYR A 57 33.10 1.50 2.26
C TYR A 57 33.91 1.29 0.97
N GLY A 58 34.40 0.08 0.73
CA GLY A 58 34.99 -0.30 -0.56
C GLY A 58 34.00 -0.14 -1.71
N ALA A 59 32.81 -0.72 -1.62
CA ALA A 59 31.74 -0.57 -2.61
C ALA A 59 31.30 0.89 -2.78
N LEU A 60 31.10 1.61 -1.66
CA LEU A 60 30.78 3.04 -1.67
C LEU A 60 31.84 3.87 -2.39
N THR A 61 33.11 3.56 -2.18
CA THR A 61 34.21 4.27 -2.83
C THR A 61 34.18 4.05 -4.34
N LEU A 62 33.92 2.82 -4.81
CA LEU A 62 33.73 2.56 -6.25
C LEU A 62 32.57 3.37 -6.83
N GLN A 63 31.44 3.49 -6.12
CA GLN A 63 30.32 4.31 -6.57
C GLN A 63 30.66 5.82 -6.63
N ILE A 64 31.36 6.34 -5.62
CA ILE A 64 31.85 7.73 -5.61
C ILE A 64 32.79 7.98 -6.81
N LYS A 65 33.71 7.04 -7.07
CA LYS A 65 34.63 7.11 -8.20
C LYS A 65 33.92 7.06 -9.54
N LEU A 66 32.89 6.21 -9.70
CA LEU A 66 32.04 6.19 -10.90
C LEU A 66 31.37 7.54 -11.16
N ASN A 67 30.74 8.11 -10.13
CA ASN A 67 30.06 9.41 -10.25
C ASN A 67 31.03 10.55 -10.62
N LYS A 68 32.26 10.53 -10.06
CA LYS A 68 33.26 11.57 -10.31
C LYS A 68 33.94 11.42 -11.67
N ASP A 69 34.44 10.23 -11.99
CA ASP A 69 35.39 10.01 -13.08
C ASP A 69 34.70 9.58 -14.38
N ARG A 70 33.36 9.59 -14.45
CA ARG A 70 32.57 9.12 -15.61
C ARG A 70 33.06 9.63 -16.97
N SER A 71 33.46 10.90 -17.05
CA SER A 71 33.90 11.54 -18.30
C SER A 71 35.33 11.17 -18.70
N THR A 72 36.09 10.58 -17.79
CA THR A 72 37.50 10.23 -17.97
C THR A 72 37.72 8.72 -18.18
N LEU A 73 36.69 7.89 -17.96
CA LEU A 73 36.73 6.46 -18.21
C LEU A 73 36.72 6.19 -19.72
N ASN A 74 37.82 5.65 -20.25
CA ASN A 74 37.85 5.13 -21.61
C ASN A 74 37.18 3.75 -21.68
N GLU A 75 36.92 3.25 -22.90
CA GLU A 75 36.18 2.00 -23.10
C GLU A 75 36.85 0.78 -22.46
N HIS A 76 38.19 0.70 -22.52
CA HIS A 76 38.94 -0.41 -21.95
C HIS A 76 38.87 -0.42 -20.41
N ALA A 77 39.08 0.74 -19.79
CA ALA A 77 38.99 0.90 -18.34
C ALA A 77 37.56 0.65 -17.82
N ALA A 78 36.54 1.06 -18.57
CA ALA A 78 35.15 0.76 -18.26
C ALA A 78 34.88 -0.76 -18.31
N ALA A 79 35.33 -1.45 -19.36
CA ALA A 79 35.17 -2.90 -19.48
C ALA A 79 35.91 -3.69 -18.38
N GLU A 80 37.12 -3.26 -17.99
CA GLU A 80 37.86 -3.82 -16.87
C GLU A 80 37.13 -3.58 -15.55
N LEU A 81 36.62 -2.36 -15.33
CA LEU A 81 35.86 -2.01 -14.14
C LEU A 81 34.59 -2.85 -14.01
N ARG A 82 33.84 -3.05 -15.10
CA ARG A 82 32.68 -3.96 -15.14
C ARG A 82 33.08 -5.36 -14.69
N SER A 83 34.13 -5.93 -15.29
CA SER A 83 34.61 -7.28 -14.97
C SER A 83 35.01 -7.38 -13.49
N ARG A 84 35.65 -6.35 -12.96
CA ARG A 84 36.04 -6.27 -11.54
C ARG A 84 34.85 -6.15 -10.59
N LEU A 85 33.82 -5.36 -10.93
CA LEU A 85 32.59 -5.28 -10.15
C LEU A 85 31.88 -6.63 -10.08
N ILE A 86 31.77 -7.33 -11.22
CA ILE A 86 31.21 -8.68 -11.29
C ILE A 86 32.05 -9.66 -10.46
N LEU A 87 33.38 -9.57 -10.51
CA LEU A 87 34.27 -10.41 -9.70
C LEU A 87 34.01 -10.22 -8.19
N TRP A 88 33.93 -8.97 -7.73
CA TRP A 88 33.62 -8.68 -6.32
C TRP A 88 32.25 -9.24 -5.92
N PHE A 89 31.26 -9.12 -6.81
CA PHE A 89 29.93 -9.64 -6.60
C PHE A 89 29.92 -11.17 -6.45
N ILE A 90 30.65 -11.88 -7.32
CA ILE A 90 30.79 -13.34 -7.24
C ILE A 90 31.56 -13.76 -5.99
N ARG A 91 32.65 -13.06 -5.64
CA ARG A 91 33.42 -13.35 -4.42
C ARG A 91 32.57 -13.25 -3.17
N LEU A 92 31.64 -12.28 -3.11
CA LEU A 92 30.66 -12.22 -2.02
C LEU A 92 29.70 -13.41 -2.04
N ALA A 93 29.29 -13.89 -3.22
CA ALA A 93 28.39 -15.04 -3.38
C ALA A 93 29.02 -16.40 -3.05
N LEU A 94 30.36 -16.49 -3.06
CA LEU A 94 31.11 -17.72 -2.77
C LEU A 94 31.45 -17.89 -1.28
N GLY A 95 31.28 -16.84 -0.47
CA GLY A 95 31.50 -16.88 0.98
C GLY A 95 30.23 -17.19 1.78
N ASP A 96 30.32 -17.01 3.10
CA ASP A 96 29.15 -16.99 3.97
C ASP A 96 28.28 -15.77 3.66
N MET A 97 26.98 -15.85 3.96
CA MET A 97 26.02 -14.75 3.70
C MET A 97 26.53 -13.45 4.33
N PRO A 98 26.93 -12.45 3.53
CA PRO A 98 27.36 -11.16 4.06
C PRO A 98 26.14 -10.37 4.53
N PRO A 99 26.32 -9.38 5.42
CA PRO A 99 25.26 -8.44 5.76
C PRO A 99 24.60 -7.85 4.50
N LYS A 100 23.26 -7.84 4.47
CA LYS A 100 22.46 -7.40 3.30
C LYS A 100 22.89 -6.02 2.78
N LEU A 101 23.28 -5.10 3.68
CA LEU A 101 23.76 -3.76 3.36
C LEU A 101 24.95 -3.76 2.37
N ILE A 102 25.86 -4.74 2.44
CA ILE A 102 27.01 -4.82 1.52
C ILE A 102 26.55 -5.28 0.14
N ILE A 103 25.66 -6.28 0.10
CA ILE A 103 25.07 -6.78 -1.15
C ILE A 103 24.36 -5.61 -1.84
N ASP A 104 23.54 -4.87 -1.09
CA ASP A 104 22.81 -3.70 -1.58
C ASP A 104 23.73 -2.64 -2.15
N LYS A 105 24.81 -2.34 -1.42
CA LYS A 105 25.75 -1.32 -1.86
C LYS A 105 26.48 -1.73 -3.13
N LEU A 106 26.88 -2.99 -3.25
CA LEU A 106 27.55 -3.48 -4.44
C LEU A 106 26.60 -3.59 -5.63
N CYS A 107 25.37 -4.07 -5.42
CA CYS A 107 24.30 -4.05 -6.43
C CYS A 107 24.04 -2.62 -6.93
N SER A 108 23.90 -1.65 -6.04
CA SER A 108 23.67 -0.24 -6.43
C SER A 108 24.90 0.37 -7.12
N THR A 109 26.11 -0.05 -6.74
CA THR A 109 27.34 0.35 -7.46
C THR A 109 27.35 -0.20 -8.88
N MET A 110 26.93 -1.45 -9.08
CA MET A 110 26.79 -2.06 -10.41
C MET A 110 25.66 -1.44 -11.22
N ALA A 111 24.52 -1.10 -10.60
CA ALA A 111 23.45 -0.37 -11.25
C ALA A 111 23.90 1.05 -11.64
N THR A 112 24.67 1.73 -10.80
CA THR A 112 25.30 3.03 -11.12
C THR A 112 26.22 2.90 -12.33
N TYR A 113 27.03 1.83 -12.40
CA TYR A 113 27.82 1.54 -13.59
C TYR A 113 26.93 1.35 -14.82
N PHE A 114 25.84 0.57 -14.71
CA PHE A 114 24.88 0.35 -15.80
C PHE A 114 24.27 1.67 -16.31
N ILE A 115 23.91 2.59 -15.41
CA ILE A 115 23.26 3.88 -15.73
C ILE A 115 24.25 4.87 -16.35
N GLN A 116 25.48 4.93 -15.85
CA GLN A 116 26.40 6.05 -16.13
C GLN A 116 27.61 5.69 -17.00
N SER A 117 27.87 4.39 -17.25
CA SER A 117 29.04 3.95 -17.98
C SER A 117 29.07 4.48 -19.42
N PRO A 118 30.24 4.91 -19.93
CA PRO A 118 30.39 5.26 -21.34
C PRO A 118 30.27 4.05 -22.27
N VAL A 119 30.50 2.84 -21.76
CA VAL A 119 30.32 1.58 -22.48
C VAL A 119 28.96 0.99 -22.14
N THR A 120 28.16 0.75 -23.18
CA THR A 120 26.86 0.08 -23.05
C THR A 120 27.02 -1.31 -22.46
N TRP A 121 26.25 -1.59 -21.40
CA TRP A 121 26.16 -2.92 -20.82
C TRP A 121 24.83 -3.56 -21.21
N THR A 122 24.82 -4.28 -22.33
CA THR A 122 23.65 -5.08 -22.73
C THR A 122 23.66 -6.42 -22.01
N GLN A 123 22.51 -7.14 -21.97
CA GLN A 123 22.41 -8.48 -21.38
C GLN A 123 22.99 -8.57 -19.96
N THR A 124 22.85 -7.48 -19.19
CA THR A 124 23.36 -7.32 -17.83
C THR A 124 22.93 -8.45 -16.91
N VAL A 125 21.62 -8.74 -16.86
CA VAL A 125 21.05 -9.79 -16.00
C VAL A 125 21.58 -11.17 -16.43
N ARG A 126 21.60 -11.46 -17.73
CA ARG A 126 22.20 -12.70 -18.27
C ARG A 126 23.65 -12.86 -17.83
N GLN A 127 24.47 -11.80 -17.94
CA GLN A 127 25.88 -11.87 -17.58
C GLN A 127 26.06 -12.20 -16.09
N ILE A 128 25.24 -11.60 -15.21
CA ILE A 128 25.29 -11.89 -13.77
C ILE A 128 24.89 -13.33 -13.49
N ILE A 129 23.81 -13.82 -14.10
CA ILE A 129 23.37 -15.21 -13.91
C ILE A 129 24.44 -16.20 -14.39
N CYS A 130 24.99 -16.01 -15.60
CA CYS A 130 26.06 -16.84 -16.13
C CYS A 130 27.31 -16.83 -15.25
N SER A 131 27.69 -15.66 -14.73
CA SER A 131 28.90 -15.54 -13.90
C SER A 131 28.71 -16.15 -12.51
N LEU A 132 27.53 -16.01 -11.91
CA LEU A 132 27.19 -16.69 -10.65
C LEU A 132 27.17 -18.22 -10.83
N HIS A 133 26.63 -18.70 -11.95
CA HIS A 133 26.63 -20.11 -12.30
C HIS A 133 28.06 -20.66 -12.44
N ALA A 134 28.90 -19.98 -13.23
CA ALA A 134 30.29 -20.36 -13.45
C ALA A 134 31.16 -20.23 -12.19
N GLY A 135 30.80 -19.34 -11.27
CA GLY A 135 31.62 -19.01 -10.10
C GLY A 135 32.83 -18.12 -10.42
N ASP A 136 32.88 -17.54 -11.62
CA ASP A 136 33.87 -16.57 -12.06
C ASP A 136 33.26 -15.65 -13.12
N VAL A 137 33.92 -14.54 -13.43
CA VAL A 137 33.46 -13.53 -14.38
C VAL A 137 33.35 -14.14 -15.77
N VAL A 138 32.14 -14.14 -16.33
CA VAL A 138 31.93 -14.49 -17.74
C VAL A 138 32.11 -13.21 -18.58
N PRO A 139 33.06 -13.18 -19.54
CA PRO A 139 33.23 -12.04 -20.44
C PRO A 139 31.98 -11.78 -21.27
N HIS A 140 31.66 -10.50 -21.48
CA HIS A 140 30.42 -10.08 -22.15
C HIS A 140 30.32 -10.56 -23.60
N ASP A 141 31.43 -10.58 -24.32
CA ASP A 141 31.57 -11.07 -25.69
C ASP A 141 31.38 -12.59 -25.82
N MET A 142 31.60 -13.33 -24.73
CA MET A 142 31.44 -14.79 -24.70
C MET A 142 30.02 -15.24 -24.35
N LEU A 143 29.11 -14.34 -23.99
CA LEU A 143 27.75 -14.70 -23.55
C LEU A 143 26.94 -15.50 -24.56
N GLY A 144 27.16 -15.28 -25.86
CA GLY A 144 26.51 -16.03 -26.93
C GLY A 144 26.97 -17.49 -27.05
N THR A 145 28.08 -17.86 -26.40
CA THR A 145 28.58 -19.25 -26.35
C THR A 145 28.09 -20.00 -25.10
N TYR A 146 27.52 -19.28 -24.12
CA TYR A 146 26.98 -19.87 -22.90
C TYR A 146 25.55 -20.36 -23.13
N PRO A 147 25.14 -21.45 -22.45
CA PRO A 147 23.76 -21.91 -22.49
C PRO A 147 22.78 -20.84 -22.03
N ASP A 148 21.53 -20.94 -22.47
CA ASP A 148 20.51 -19.97 -22.11
C ASP A 148 20.19 -19.97 -20.62
N THR A 149 19.74 -18.82 -20.11
CA THR A 149 19.35 -18.62 -18.72
C THR A 149 18.40 -19.71 -18.22
N SER A 150 17.43 -20.13 -19.04
CA SER A 150 16.48 -21.20 -18.71
C SER A 150 17.14 -22.58 -18.49
N GLN A 151 18.32 -22.82 -19.07
CA GLN A 151 19.05 -24.09 -18.95
C GLN A 151 19.98 -24.11 -17.73
N ILE A 152 20.46 -22.94 -17.28
CA ILE A 152 21.43 -22.84 -16.18
C ILE A 152 20.79 -22.42 -14.85
N ILE A 153 19.59 -21.83 -14.86
CA ILE A 153 18.98 -21.23 -13.67
C ILE A 153 18.76 -22.25 -12.55
N SER A 154 18.43 -23.50 -12.89
CA SER A 154 18.24 -24.59 -11.92
C SER A 154 19.51 -25.01 -11.20
N GLY A 155 20.69 -24.62 -11.72
CA GLY A 155 21.97 -24.82 -11.05
C GLY A 155 22.31 -23.73 -10.03
N LEU A 156 21.57 -22.62 -9.97
CA LEU A 156 21.74 -21.59 -8.94
C LEU A 156 20.92 -21.97 -7.71
N SER A 157 21.56 -21.93 -6.54
CA SER A 157 20.90 -22.18 -5.26
C SER A 157 21.50 -21.32 -4.15
N GLY A 158 20.81 -21.25 -3.01
CA GLY A 158 21.27 -20.52 -1.82
C GLY A 158 21.63 -19.07 -2.11
N LEU A 159 22.80 -18.63 -1.63
CA LEU A 159 23.26 -17.24 -1.74
C LEU A 159 23.43 -16.78 -3.19
N LYS A 160 23.86 -17.65 -4.12
CA LYS A 160 24.00 -17.30 -5.54
C LYS A 160 22.65 -16.92 -6.15
N LEU A 161 21.62 -17.71 -5.88
CA LEU A 161 20.26 -17.42 -6.38
C LEU A 161 19.71 -16.16 -5.73
N PHE A 162 19.83 -16.02 -4.41
CA PHE A 162 19.43 -14.80 -3.70
C PHE A 162 20.09 -13.55 -4.29
N MET A 163 21.40 -13.59 -4.55
CA MET A 163 22.13 -12.47 -5.12
C MET A 163 21.69 -12.14 -6.54
N ALA A 164 21.38 -13.14 -7.38
CA ALA A 164 20.82 -12.90 -8.72
C ALA A 164 19.51 -12.12 -8.65
N VAL A 165 18.58 -12.53 -7.78
CA VAL A 165 17.29 -11.83 -7.59
C VAL A 165 17.50 -10.44 -7.00
N ARG A 166 18.37 -10.32 -5.98
CA ARG A 166 18.68 -9.03 -5.33
C ARG A 166 19.27 -8.02 -6.30
N PHE A 167 20.20 -8.44 -7.16
CA PHE A 167 20.74 -7.58 -8.20
C PHE A 167 19.66 -7.15 -9.20
N CYS A 168 18.82 -8.10 -9.64
CA CYS A 168 17.72 -7.82 -10.55
C CYS A 168 16.72 -6.79 -9.98
N ARG A 169 16.41 -6.85 -8.69
CA ARG A 169 15.57 -5.86 -7.99
C ARG A 169 16.25 -4.49 -7.95
N VAL A 170 17.46 -4.42 -7.42
CA VAL A 170 18.19 -3.15 -7.24
C VAL A 170 18.44 -2.45 -8.57
N LEU A 171 18.69 -3.22 -9.64
CA LEU A 171 18.83 -2.67 -10.98
C LEU A 171 17.55 -1.93 -11.42
N ALA A 172 16.37 -2.52 -11.23
CA ALA A 172 15.10 -1.86 -11.57
C ALA A 172 14.84 -0.60 -10.72
N GLU A 173 15.12 -0.65 -9.42
CA GLU A 173 14.94 0.49 -8.51
C GLU A 173 15.87 1.66 -8.83
N ASP A 174 17.16 1.39 -9.06
CA ASP A 174 18.13 2.45 -9.35
C ASP A 174 17.89 3.05 -10.74
N VAL A 175 17.47 2.26 -11.74
CA VAL A 175 17.10 2.79 -13.06
C VAL A 175 15.83 3.65 -12.95
N GLN A 176 14.82 3.21 -12.19
CA GLN A 176 13.61 4.01 -11.90
C GLN A 176 13.97 5.37 -11.30
N ASN A 177 14.85 5.39 -10.29
CA ASN A 177 15.28 6.62 -9.63
C ASN A 177 16.11 7.54 -10.55
N SER A 178 16.77 6.97 -11.57
CA SER A 178 17.56 7.70 -12.56
C SER A 178 16.74 8.29 -13.71
N SER A 179 15.45 7.96 -13.82
CA SER A 179 14.54 8.40 -14.90
C SER A 179 14.39 9.91 -15.08
N VAL A 180 14.89 10.69 -14.12
CA VAL A 180 14.95 12.16 -14.14
C VAL A 180 16.02 12.70 -15.13
N LEU A 181 16.84 11.86 -15.76
CA LEU A 181 18.04 12.27 -16.53
C LEU A 181 17.81 12.71 -18.00
N GLY A 182 16.58 12.92 -18.46
CA GLY A 182 16.31 13.56 -19.77
C GLY A 182 16.58 12.67 -21.01
N PRO A 183 16.97 13.22 -22.18
CA PRO A 183 16.99 12.49 -23.48
C PRO A 183 17.89 11.24 -23.55
N GLN A 184 18.93 11.17 -22.73
CA GLN A 184 19.84 10.01 -22.65
C GLN A 184 19.15 8.78 -22.06
N TYR A 185 18.04 8.98 -21.35
CA TYR A 185 17.25 7.93 -20.73
C TYR A 185 16.61 6.96 -21.75
N TYR A 186 16.25 7.42 -22.95
CA TYR A 186 15.65 6.52 -23.96
C TYR A 186 16.60 5.39 -24.38
N HIS A 187 17.90 5.68 -24.46
CA HIS A 187 18.88 4.64 -24.76
C HIS A 187 19.01 3.65 -23.59
N LEU A 188 19.09 4.17 -22.36
CA LEU A 188 19.15 3.37 -21.14
C LEU A 188 17.92 2.47 -20.99
N ASP A 189 16.73 3.01 -21.25
CA ASP A 189 15.46 2.29 -21.20
C ASP A 189 15.44 1.10 -22.17
N ASN A 190 15.89 1.29 -23.42
CA ASN A 190 15.98 0.20 -24.39
C ASN A 190 16.95 -0.91 -23.96
N ILE A 191 18.08 -0.54 -23.34
CA ILE A 191 19.05 -1.52 -22.83
C ILE A 191 18.45 -2.25 -21.62
N PHE A 192 17.79 -1.53 -20.71
CA PHE A 192 17.15 -2.11 -19.54
C PHE A 192 16.03 -3.07 -19.94
N LYS A 193 15.16 -2.66 -20.88
CA LYS A 193 14.14 -3.50 -21.52
C LYS A 193 14.72 -4.80 -22.09
N GLY A 194 15.91 -4.75 -22.68
CA GLY A 194 16.62 -5.94 -23.19
C GLY A 194 16.92 -7.02 -22.13
N ASN A 195 16.79 -6.71 -20.84
CA ASN A 195 16.98 -7.66 -19.74
C ASN A 195 15.68 -8.32 -19.26
N THR A 196 14.52 -7.94 -19.80
CA THR A 196 13.21 -8.43 -19.32
C THR A 196 13.08 -9.95 -19.46
N THR A 197 13.57 -10.54 -20.55
CA THR A 197 13.48 -11.99 -20.77
C THR A 197 14.23 -12.79 -19.71
N ASP A 198 15.50 -12.46 -19.44
CA ASP A 198 16.29 -13.16 -18.42
C ASP A 198 15.75 -12.93 -17.01
N SER A 199 15.23 -11.73 -16.75
CA SER A 199 14.60 -11.37 -15.47
C SER A 199 13.31 -12.15 -15.24
N ALA A 200 12.47 -12.29 -16.27
CA ALA A 200 11.25 -13.08 -16.21
C ALA A 200 11.55 -14.59 -16.03
N ILE A 201 12.59 -15.12 -16.67
CA ILE A 201 13.03 -16.51 -16.45
C ILE A 201 13.48 -16.72 -15.00
N LEU A 202 14.31 -15.80 -14.47
CA LEU A 202 14.75 -15.82 -13.08
C LEU A 202 13.56 -15.80 -12.13
N MET A 203 12.63 -14.86 -12.31
CA MET A 203 11.42 -14.72 -11.50
C MET A 203 10.51 -15.96 -11.60
N THR A 204 10.33 -16.52 -12.79
CA THR A 204 9.55 -17.76 -13.01
C THR A 204 10.11 -18.91 -12.17
N TYR A 205 11.45 -19.05 -12.16
CA TYR A 205 12.09 -20.11 -11.39
C TYR A 205 11.89 -19.94 -9.88
N VAL A 206 12.01 -18.71 -9.37
CA VAL A 206 11.88 -18.44 -7.93
C VAL A 206 10.43 -18.38 -7.43
N PHE A 207 9.48 -18.04 -8.29
CA PHE A 207 8.05 -18.11 -7.98
C PHE A 207 7.47 -19.51 -8.12
N SER A 208 8.17 -20.47 -8.72
CA SER A 208 7.63 -21.82 -8.79
C SER A 208 7.46 -22.40 -7.38
N THR A 209 6.23 -22.78 -7.02
CA THR A 209 5.91 -23.49 -5.78
C THR A 209 6.51 -24.89 -5.74
N SER A 210 6.86 -25.45 -6.91
CA SER A 210 7.57 -26.73 -7.03
C SER A 210 9.04 -26.67 -6.64
N THR A 211 9.65 -25.48 -6.66
CA THR A 211 11.05 -25.28 -6.28
C THR A 211 11.14 -25.08 -4.76
N LEU A 212 11.90 -25.94 -4.09
CA LEU A 212 12.20 -25.79 -2.65
C LEU A 212 13.20 -24.65 -2.45
N LEU A 213 12.70 -23.50 -1.99
CA LEU A 213 13.48 -22.28 -1.76
C LEU A 213 13.30 -21.79 -0.33
N SER A 214 14.29 -21.04 0.17
CA SER A 214 14.16 -20.39 1.46
C SER A 214 13.17 -19.23 1.41
N THR A 215 12.58 -18.90 2.56
CA THR A 215 11.70 -17.75 2.72
C THR A 215 12.37 -16.48 2.20
N GLU A 216 13.65 -16.25 2.50
CA GLU A 216 14.36 -15.03 2.08
C GLU A 216 14.40 -14.86 0.56
N ILE A 217 14.54 -15.94 -0.19
CA ILE A 217 14.53 -15.89 -1.66
C ILE A 217 13.13 -15.58 -2.18
N ARG A 218 12.06 -16.13 -1.55
CA ARG A 218 10.68 -15.82 -1.94
C ARG A 218 10.33 -14.36 -1.68
N VAL A 219 10.70 -13.83 -0.51
CA VAL A 219 10.53 -12.41 -0.19
C VAL A 219 11.26 -11.53 -1.21
N GLU A 220 12.51 -11.90 -1.52
CA GLU A 220 13.28 -11.16 -2.51
C GLU A 220 12.66 -11.23 -3.92
N ALA A 221 12.06 -12.36 -4.29
CA ALA A 221 11.37 -12.53 -5.56
C ALA A 221 10.15 -11.62 -5.68
N VAL A 222 9.31 -11.54 -4.64
CA VAL A 222 8.14 -10.64 -4.60
C VAL A 222 8.58 -9.18 -4.73
N ASN A 223 9.61 -8.77 -3.98
CA ASN A 223 10.14 -7.41 -4.06
C ASN A 223 10.76 -7.11 -5.44
N CYS A 224 11.46 -8.09 -6.03
CA CYS A 224 12.01 -7.97 -7.37
C CYS A 224 10.91 -7.78 -8.41
N PHE A 225 9.85 -8.60 -8.35
CA PHE A 225 8.70 -8.46 -9.25
C PHE A 225 8.01 -7.10 -9.08
N SER A 226 7.79 -6.66 -7.84
CA SER A 226 7.21 -5.34 -7.54
C SER A 226 8.01 -4.18 -8.15
N ALA A 227 9.34 -4.21 -8.03
CA ALA A 227 10.22 -3.20 -8.63
C ALA A 227 10.12 -3.18 -10.16
N TRP A 228 10.12 -4.35 -10.81
CA TRP A 228 10.00 -4.45 -12.27
C TRP A 228 8.64 -4.01 -12.79
N VAL A 229 7.55 -4.38 -12.11
CA VAL A 229 6.19 -3.95 -12.47
C VAL A 229 6.03 -2.45 -12.30
N THR A 230 6.57 -1.88 -11.21
CA THR A 230 6.57 -0.44 -10.97
C THR A 230 7.28 0.29 -12.11
N TYR A 231 8.48 -0.17 -12.48
CA TYR A 231 9.23 0.41 -13.59
C TYR A 231 8.49 0.29 -14.93
N SER A 232 8.06 -0.93 -15.27
CA SER A 232 7.46 -1.24 -16.57
C SER A 232 6.16 -0.48 -16.77
N PHE A 233 5.35 -0.32 -15.72
CA PHE A 233 4.10 0.41 -15.82
C PHE A 233 4.33 1.90 -16.09
N SER A 234 5.33 2.51 -15.45
CA SER A 234 5.68 3.91 -15.67
C SER A 234 6.28 4.20 -17.04
N HIS A 235 7.01 3.26 -17.64
CA HIS A 235 7.85 3.52 -18.81
C HIS A 235 7.46 2.75 -20.09
N TRP A 236 6.84 1.58 -19.95
CA TRP A 236 6.58 0.65 -21.06
C TRP A 236 5.08 0.48 -21.37
N ALA A 237 4.23 1.41 -20.94
CA ALA A 237 2.78 1.33 -21.17
C ALA A 237 2.37 1.11 -22.64
N THR A 238 3.21 1.52 -23.60
CA THR A 238 2.98 1.34 -25.05
C THR A 238 3.71 0.14 -25.66
N ASP A 239 4.41 -0.65 -24.86
CA ASP A 239 5.22 -1.78 -25.31
C ASP A 239 4.66 -3.12 -24.79
N PRO A 240 3.78 -3.76 -25.58
CA PRO A 240 3.04 -4.93 -25.11
C PRO A 240 3.93 -6.15 -24.89
N VAL A 241 5.08 -6.25 -25.57
CA VAL A 241 5.93 -7.45 -25.50
C VAL A 241 6.64 -7.53 -24.15
N ALA A 242 7.26 -6.44 -23.70
CA ALA A 242 7.96 -6.41 -22.41
C ALA A 242 6.97 -6.53 -21.24
N LEU A 243 5.82 -5.85 -21.33
CA LEU A 243 4.76 -5.97 -20.33
C LEU A 243 4.21 -7.40 -20.23
N GLN A 244 3.96 -8.08 -21.37
CA GLN A 244 3.42 -9.43 -21.37
C GLN A 244 4.33 -10.43 -20.65
N LEU A 245 5.66 -10.28 -20.76
CA LEU A 245 6.61 -11.15 -20.05
C LEU A 245 6.45 -11.06 -18.53
N LEU A 246 6.22 -9.86 -18.00
CA LEU A 246 5.97 -9.64 -16.57
C LEU A 246 4.55 -10.04 -16.17
N GLN A 247 3.55 -9.74 -17.00
CA GLN A 247 2.16 -10.15 -16.78
C GLN A 247 2.01 -11.67 -16.70
N ASN A 248 2.81 -12.43 -17.47
CA ASN A 248 2.81 -13.90 -17.41
C ASN A 248 3.25 -14.47 -16.04
N LEU A 249 3.89 -13.65 -15.19
CA LEU A 249 4.29 -14.05 -13.83
C LEU A 249 3.15 -13.87 -12.81
N THR A 250 2.16 -13.03 -13.12
CA THR A 250 1.06 -12.70 -12.19
C THR A 250 0.33 -13.93 -11.63
N PRO A 251 0.02 -15.00 -12.42
CA PRO A 251 -0.62 -16.19 -11.86
C PRO A 251 0.22 -16.87 -10.77
N MET A 252 1.53 -16.96 -10.94
CA MET A 252 2.42 -17.53 -9.91
C MET A 252 2.53 -16.61 -8.68
N ALA A 253 2.54 -15.30 -8.90
CA ALA A 253 2.51 -14.33 -7.80
C ALA A 253 1.19 -14.41 -7.01
N LEU A 254 0.05 -14.67 -7.67
CA LEU A 254 -1.25 -14.88 -6.99
C LEU A 254 -1.22 -16.10 -6.05
N GLU A 255 -0.49 -17.18 -6.38
CA GLU A 255 -0.32 -18.32 -5.48
C GLU A 255 0.35 -17.93 -4.16
N HIS A 256 1.19 -16.88 -4.15
CA HIS A 256 1.90 -16.40 -2.96
C HIS A 256 1.02 -15.57 -2.02
N LEU A 257 -0.16 -15.12 -2.45
CA LEU A 257 -1.16 -14.48 -1.57
C LEU A 257 -1.67 -15.40 -0.47
N LEU A 258 -1.60 -16.72 -0.68
CA LEU A 258 -2.02 -17.73 0.30
C LEU A 258 -0.82 -18.44 0.95
N HIS A 259 0.38 -17.88 0.84
CA HIS A 259 1.58 -18.47 1.42
C HIS A 259 1.45 -18.54 2.95
N HIS A 260 1.90 -19.65 3.56
CA HIS A 260 1.79 -19.86 5.01
C HIS A 260 2.71 -18.94 5.83
N ASP A 261 3.83 -18.53 5.25
CA ASP A 261 4.79 -17.60 5.86
C ASP A 261 4.38 -16.14 5.56
N GLU A 262 4.08 -15.39 6.62
CA GLU A 262 3.64 -14.00 6.59
C GLU A 262 4.64 -13.08 5.90
N SER A 263 5.94 -13.36 6.06
CA SER A 263 6.99 -12.56 5.46
C SER A 263 6.98 -12.59 3.93
N VAL A 264 6.37 -13.62 3.31
CA VAL A 264 6.15 -13.72 1.86
C VAL A 264 4.77 -13.22 1.48
N ARG A 265 3.76 -13.60 2.27
CA ARG A 265 2.36 -13.25 2.02
C ARG A 265 2.15 -11.74 2.05
N ASP A 266 2.61 -11.06 3.10
CA ASP A 266 2.26 -9.66 3.34
C ASP A 266 2.85 -8.72 2.28
N PRO A 267 4.13 -8.84 1.85
CA PRO A 267 4.64 -8.08 0.70
C PRO A 267 3.90 -8.42 -0.61
N THR A 268 3.40 -9.64 -0.76
CA THR A 268 2.61 -10.03 -1.94
C THR A 268 1.24 -9.34 -1.92
N VAL A 269 0.58 -9.31 -0.76
CA VAL A 269 -0.67 -8.58 -0.56
C VAL A 269 -0.47 -7.09 -0.84
N GLU A 270 0.57 -6.48 -0.27
CA GLU A 270 0.91 -5.07 -0.49
C GLU A 270 1.18 -4.78 -1.97
N PHE A 271 1.89 -5.66 -2.66
CA PHE A 271 2.10 -5.54 -4.10
C PHE A 271 0.78 -5.51 -4.89
N PHE A 272 -0.16 -6.41 -4.59
CA PHE A 272 -1.44 -6.45 -5.28
C PHE A 272 -2.34 -5.26 -4.92
N VAL A 273 -2.38 -4.83 -3.65
CA VAL A 273 -3.08 -3.60 -3.24
C VAL A 273 -2.58 -2.40 -4.05
N ASN A 274 -1.27 -2.17 -4.04
CA ASN A 274 -0.63 -1.08 -4.79
C ASN A 274 -0.84 -1.19 -6.31
N THR A 275 -0.92 -2.42 -6.83
CA THR A 275 -1.17 -2.65 -8.26
C THR A 275 -2.62 -2.34 -8.63
N LEU A 276 -3.58 -2.71 -7.79
CA LEU A 276 -5.00 -2.44 -8.02
C LEU A 276 -5.32 -0.94 -7.93
N GLU A 277 -4.75 -0.24 -6.95
CA GLU A 277 -5.03 1.18 -6.71
C GLU A 277 -4.36 2.10 -7.75
N TYR A 278 -3.09 1.83 -8.08
CA TYR A 278 -2.30 2.77 -8.87
C TYR A 278 -1.94 2.27 -10.27
N ARG A 279 -2.06 0.96 -10.52
CA ARG A 279 -1.53 0.31 -11.75
C ARG A 279 -2.48 -0.74 -12.33
N SER A 280 -3.78 -0.56 -12.17
CA SER A 280 -4.78 -1.60 -12.50
C SER A 280 -4.69 -2.12 -13.94
N LYS A 281 -4.30 -1.26 -14.90
CA LYS A 281 -4.08 -1.63 -16.32
C LYS A 281 -2.94 -2.63 -16.54
N PHE A 282 -2.09 -2.87 -15.54
CA PHE A 282 -1.11 -3.95 -15.58
C PHE A 282 -1.79 -5.33 -15.53
N LEU A 283 -2.91 -5.47 -14.82
CA LEU A 283 -3.61 -6.74 -14.68
C LEU A 283 -4.53 -6.99 -15.88
N GLN A 284 -4.38 -8.16 -16.50
CA GLN A 284 -5.25 -8.58 -17.59
C GLN A 284 -6.59 -9.10 -17.06
N LYS A 285 -7.62 -9.14 -17.92
CA LYS A 285 -8.97 -9.59 -17.53
C LYS A 285 -8.97 -10.96 -16.85
N GLU A 286 -8.24 -11.93 -17.39
CA GLU A 286 -8.10 -13.29 -16.85
C GLU A 286 -7.48 -13.30 -15.43
N GLN A 287 -6.57 -12.35 -15.16
CA GLN A 287 -5.90 -12.21 -13.87
C GLN A 287 -6.82 -11.56 -12.84
N LEU A 288 -7.62 -10.57 -13.26
CA LEU A 288 -8.68 -9.99 -12.43
C LEU A 288 -9.78 -11.01 -12.11
N GLU A 289 -10.15 -11.87 -13.06
CA GLU A 289 -11.08 -12.98 -12.84
C GLU A 289 -10.50 -14.00 -11.84
N SER A 290 -9.21 -14.32 -11.94
CA SER A 290 -8.52 -15.20 -10.99
C SER A 290 -8.48 -14.60 -9.59
N LEU A 291 -8.19 -13.31 -9.47
CA LEU A 291 -8.22 -12.58 -8.21
C LEU A 291 -9.63 -12.49 -7.63
N SER A 292 -10.64 -12.25 -8.47
CA SER A 292 -12.07 -12.28 -8.09
C SER A 292 -12.45 -13.63 -7.49
N LEU A 293 -12.05 -14.73 -8.13
CA LEU A 293 -12.30 -16.08 -7.62
C LEU A 293 -11.59 -16.31 -6.29
N LEU A 294 -10.34 -15.85 -6.16
CA LEU A 294 -9.56 -15.96 -4.94
C LEU A 294 -10.21 -15.19 -3.78
N VAL A 295 -10.65 -13.96 -4.02
CA VAL A 295 -11.39 -13.12 -3.07
C VAL A 295 -12.69 -13.80 -2.64
N ARG A 296 -13.52 -14.24 -3.59
CA ARG A 296 -14.84 -14.81 -3.28
C ARG A 296 -14.79 -16.18 -2.64
N ARG A 297 -13.83 -17.04 -3.03
CA ARG A 297 -13.81 -18.46 -2.65
C ARG A 297 -12.81 -18.79 -1.55
N THR A 298 -11.81 -17.94 -1.31
CA THR A 298 -10.75 -18.23 -0.34
C THR A 298 -10.53 -17.10 0.66
N ILE A 299 -10.10 -15.93 0.21
CA ILE A 299 -9.67 -14.83 1.08
C ILE A 299 -10.86 -14.24 1.86
N GLY A 300 -11.97 -13.96 1.19
CA GLY A 300 -13.19 -13.44 1.80
C GLY A 300 -13.76 -14.40 2.86
N PRO A 301 -14.01 -15.68 2.53
CA PRO A 301 -14.41 -16.67 3.53
C PRO A 301 -13.44 -16.81 4.70
N GLN A 302 -12.11 -16.70 4.48
CA GLN A 302 -11.15 -16.70 5.59
C GLN A 302 -11.34 -15.51 6.53
N CYS A 303 -11.57 -14.31 5.98
CA CYS A 303 -11.83 -13.10 6.77
C CYS A 303 -13.13 -13.21 7.58
N VAL A 304 -14.16 -13.84 7.02
CA VAL A 304 -15.46 -14.00 7.70
C VAL A 304 -15.45 -15.16 8.71
N LEU A 305 -14.88 -16.31 8.35
CA LEU A 305 -14.91 -17.54 9.16
C LEU A 305 -13.97 -17.48 10.37
N GLN A 306 -12.87 -16.74 10.31
CA GLN A 306 -11.98 -16.56 11.47
C GLN A 306 -12.60 -15.70 12.58
N GLY A 307 -13.76 -15.08 12.34
CA GLY A 307 -14.89 -15.05 13.27
C GLY A 307 -14.62 -14.68 14.73
N GLN A 308 -13.65 -13.78 15.03
CA GLN A 308 -13.58 -12.97 16.25
C GLN A 308 -12.33 -12.08 16.39
N ASN A 309 -11.25 -12.28 15.62
CA ASN A 309 -10.07 -11.41 15.73
C ASN A 309 -9.88 -10.53 14.49
N PHE A 310 -10.64 -9.43 14.41
CA PHE A 310 -10.49 -8.41 13.36
C PHE A 310 -9.25 -7.52 13.56
N LEU A 311 -8.38 -7.88 14.51
CA LEU A 311 -7.05 -7.33 14.73
C LEU A 311 -5.94 -8.24 14.17
N ASP A 312 -6.27 -9.44 13.69
CA ASP A 312 -5.27 -10.33 13.09
C ASP A 312 -4.61 -9.64 11.88
N PRO A 313 -3.28 -9.47 11.87
CA PRO A 313 -2.57 -8.77 10.79
C PRO A 313 -2.84 -9.37 9.40
N THR A 314 -3.06 -10.68 9.32
CA THR A 314 -3.42 -11.37 8.07
C THR A 314 -4.77 -10.89 7.57
N ILE A 315 -5.76 -10.82 8.46
CA ILE A 315 -7.12 -10.40 8.12
C ILE A 315 -7.13 -8.91 7.76
N VAL A 316 -6.37 -8.09 8.48
CA VAL A 316 -6.18 -6.67 8.14
C VAL A 316 -5.55 -6.52 6.75
N ALA A 317 -4.47 -7.25 6.45
CA ALA A 317 -3.84 -7.23 5.13
C ALA A 317 -4.81 -7.68 4.01
N PHE A 318 -5.54 -8.77 4.23
CA PHE A 318 -6.54 -9.26 3.28
C PHE A 318 -7.72 -8.31 3.09
N SER A 319 -8.18 -7.62 4.14
CA SER A 319 -9.23 -6.61 3.99
C SER A 319 -8.78 -5.42 3.12
N LYS A 320 -7.51 -5.02 3.18
CA LYS A 320 -6.94 -4.02 2.25
C LYS A 320 -7.00 -4.51 0.81
N LEU A 321 -6.64 -5.78 0.55
CA LEU A 321 -6.74 -6.38 -0.78
C LEU A 321 -8.18 -6.46 -1.29
N ILE A 322 -9.12 -6.90 -0.44
CA ILE A 322 -10.54 -6.97 -0.77
C ILE A 322 -11.07 -5.57 -1.11
N THR A 323 -10.71 -4.57 -0.30
CA THR A 323 -11.11 -3.17 -0.49
C THR A 323 -10.55 -2.60 -1.79
N ALA A 324 -9.25 -2.76 -2.05
CA ALA A 324 -8.61 -2.30 -3.28
C ALA A 324 -9.21 -2.94 -4.53
N TYR A 325 -9.48 -4.25 -4.49
CA TYR A 325 -10.18 -4.94 -5.56
C TYR A 325 -11.62 -4.42 -5.73
N GLY A 326 -12.37 -4.28 -4.63
CA GLY A 326 -13.73 -3.77 -4.63
C GLY A 326 -13.85 -2.40 -5.27
N LYS A 327 -13.00 -1.44 -4.86
CA LYS A 327 -12.92 -0.08 -5.42
C LYS A 327 -12.68 -0.10 -6.93
N LEU A 328 -11.76 -0.95 -7.39
CA LEU A 328 -11.46 -1.10 -8.82
C LEU A 328 -12.69 -1.54 -9.64
N VAL A 329 -13.53 -2.42 -9.10
CA VAL A 329 -14.67 -3.01 -9.81
C VAL A 329 -16.02 -2.39 -9.44
N VAL A 330 -16.07 -1.28 -8.70
CA VAL A 330 -17.34 -0.66 -8.24
C VAL A 330 -18.35 -0.45 -9.38
N LYS A 331 -17.90 0.03 -10.54
CA LYS A 331 -18.78 0.25 -11.70
C LYS A 331 -19.42 -1.05 -12.21
N ASP A 332 -18.66 -2.15 -12.19
CA ASP A 332 -19.14 -3.47 -12.59
C ASP A 332 -20.09 -4.03 -11.51
N LEU A 333 -19.80 -3.79 -10.22
CA LEU A 333 -20.67 -4.19 -9.11
C LEU A 333 -22.04 -3.51 -9.14
N ILE A 334 -22.10 -2.26 -9.62
CA ILE A 334 -23.36 -1.50 -9.79
C ILE A 334 -24.10 -2.00 -11.03
N SER A 335 -23.44 -1.98 -12.20
CA SER A 335 -24.07 -2.29 -13.48
C SER A 335 -24.47 -3.75 -13.63
N GLU A 336 -23.73 -4.67 -13.02
CA GLU A 336 -23.95 -6.12 -13.05
C GLU A 336 -24.39 -6.66 -11.68
N ARG A 337 -25.12 -5.85 -10.90
CA ARG A 337 -25.49 -6.18 -9.50
C ARG A 337 -26.29 -7.48 -9.33
N ASN A 338 -26.98 -7.91 -10.38
CA ASN A 338 -27.75 -9.16 -10.42
C ASN A 338 -26.90 -10.42 -10.66
N GLN A 339 -25.63 -10.29 -11.02
CA GLN A 339 -24.74 -11.42 -11.18
C GLN A 339 -24.33 -12.01 -9.82
N GLU A 340 -24.17 -13.33 -9.78
CA GLU A 340 -23.74 -14.05 -8.58
C GLU A 340 -22.38 -13.56 -8.06
N SER A 341 -21.45 -13.25 -8.96
CA SER A 341 -20.14 -12.68 -8.60
C SER A 341 -20.24 -11.35 -7.86
N SER A 342 -21.05 -10.42 -8.38
CA SER A 342 -21.27 -9.10 -7.76
C SER A 342 -21.98 -9.24 -6.42
N GLN A 343 -22.97 -10.14 -6.34
CA GLN A 343 -23.66 -10.43 -5.09
C GLN A 343 -22.71 -11.00 -4.02
N GLU A 344 -21.88 -11.99 -4.35
CA GLU A 344 -20.91 -12.56 -3.42
C GLU A 344 -19.93 -11.52 -2.87
N ILE A 345 -19.52 -10.54 -3.68
CA ILE A 345 -18.60 -9.46 -3.25
C ILE A 345 -19.32 -8.47 -2.33
N ILE A 346 -20.52 -8.02 -2.68
CA ILE A 346 -21.30 -7.10 -1.83
C ILE A 346 -21.68 -7.78 -0.51
N ASP A 347 -22.10 -9.04 -0.55
CA ASP A 347 -22.41 -9.83 0.64
C ASP A 347 -21.16 -10.03 1.52
N LEU A 348 -19.98 -10.17 0.92
CA LEU A 348 -18.70 -10.20 1.65
C LEU A 348 -18.46 -8.87 2.38
N PHE A 349 -18.57 -7.73 1.70
CA PHE A 349 -18.40 -6.42 2.34
C PHE A 349 -19.42 -6.18 3.46
N GLN A 350 -20.68 -6.57 3.26
CA GLN A 350 -21.72 -6.51 4.30
C GLN A 350 -21.38 -7.38 5.52
N GLN A 351 -20.77 -8.55 5.32
CA GLN A 351 -20.33 -9.40 6.41
C GLN A 351 -19.13 -8.83 7.16
N LEU A 352 -18.18 -8.20 6.46
CA LEU A 352 -17.01 -7.56 7.07
C LEU A 352 -17.38 -6.35 7.95
N LEU A 353 -18.51 -5.67 7.68
CA LEU A 353 -19.01 -4.61 8.56
C LEU A 353 -19.57 -5.10 9.91
N ARG A 354 -19.91 -6.39 10.01
CA ARG A 354 -20.62 -6.96 11.17
C ARG A 354 -19.69 -7.52 12.24
N ALA A 355 -18.41 -7.20 12.19
CA ALA A 355 -17.48 -7.51 13.27
C ALA A 355 -18.05 -7.01 14.61
N PRO A 356 -17.90 -7.74 15.73
CA PRO A 356 -18.28 -7.22 17.04
C PRO A 356 -17.31 -6.11 17.49
N GLY A 357 -17.66 -5.39 18.55
CA GLY A 357 -16.77 -4.42 19.20
C GLY A 357 -16.65 -3.07 18.47
N TYR A 358 -15.71 -2.26 18.97
CA TYR A 358 -15.47 -0.90 18.52
C TYR A 358 -14.52 -0.84 17.32
N PRO A 359 -14.79 0.04 16.34
CA PRO A 359 -13.82 0.41 15.31
C PRO A 359 -12.48 0.83 15.94
N ALA A 360 -11.38 0.48 15.28
CA ALA A 360 -10.00 0.61 15.76
C ALA A 360 -9.63 -0.37 16.87
N GLU A 361 -10.27 -0.32 18.05
CA GLU A 361 -9.85 -1.14 19.19
C GLU A 361 -10.06 -2.65 18.97
N ASP A 362 -11.25 -3.05 18.50
CA ASP A 362 -11.60 -4.46 18.26
C ASP A 362 -11.60 -4.82 16.76
N ASP A 363 -11.69 -3.80 15.90
CA ASP A 363 -12.01 -3.95 14.49
C ASP A 363 -11.21 -2.96 13.65
N GLN A 364 -10.09 -3.43 13.10
CA GLN A 364 -9.24 -2.69 12.16
C GLN A 364 -9.69 -2.88 10.70
N VAL A 365 -10.56 -3.85 10.44
CA VAL A 365 -11.06 -4.18 9.10
C VAL A 365 -12.10 -3.17 8.63
N ILE A 366 -12.99 -2.71 9.53
CA ILE A 366 -13.99 -1.71 9.20
C ILE A 366 -13.37 -0.43 8.66
N LEU A 367 -12.20 -0.03 9.16
CA LEU A 367 -11.46 1.15 8.68
C LEU A 367 -11.14 1.04 7.18
N ASN A 368 -10.72 -0.14 6.72
CA ASN A 368 -10.43 -0.39 5.31
C ASN A 368 -11.73 -0.48 4.50
N VAL A 369 -12.71 -1.26 4.99
CA VAL A 369 -13.96 -1.53 4.25
C VAL A 369 -14.82 -0.27 4.10
N THR A 370 -14.71 0.70 5.00
CA THR A 370 -15.41 1.99 4.87
C THR A 370 -15.01 2.75 3.61
N GLU A 371 -13.75 2.68 3.17
CA GLU A 371 -13.35 3.32 1.91
C GLU A 371 -14.09 2.74 0.70
N PHE A 372 -14.35 1.43 0.69
CA PHE A 372 -15.14 0.81 -0.38
C PHE A 372 -16.57 1.35 -0.39
N TRP A 373 -17.22 1.46 0.76
CA TRP A 373 -18.61 1.94 0.84
C TRP A 373 -18.75 3.41 0.44
N ILE A 374 -17.75 4.24 0.75
CA ILE A 374 -17.68 5.63 0.29
C ILE A 374 -17.60 5.66 -1.24
N GLU A 375 -16.65 4.95 -1.85
CA GLU A 375 -16.48 4.90 -3.31
C GLU A 375 -17.74 4.31 -4.01
N TYR A 376 -18.36 3.31 -3.39
CA TYR A 376 -19.58 2.68 -3.91
C TYR A 376 -20.76 3.66 -3.92
N ALA A 377 -20.93 4.44 -2.84
CA ALA A 377 -21.95 5.48 -2.74
C ALA A 377 -21.67 6.67 -3.67
N GLU A 378 -20.41 7.11 -3.75
CA GLU A 378 -19.96 8.19 -4.63
C GLU A 378 -20.18 7.84 -6.09
N THR A 379 -19.76 6.64 -6.53
CA THR A 379 -19.89 6.22 -7.93
C THR A 379 -21.35 6.19 -8.38
N ILE A 380 -22.28 5.71 -7.54
CA ILE A 380 -23.70 5.72 -7.89
C ILE A 380 -24.29 7.13 -7.86
N ALA A 381 -23.92 7.96 -6.89
CA ALA A 381 -24.34 9.36 -6.82
C ALA A 381 -23.90 10.13 -8.08
N ASP A 382 -22.64 9.99 -8.49
CA ASP A 382 -22.09 10.57 -9.72
C ASP A 382 -22.82 10.06 -10.97
N THR A 383 -23.07 8.75 -11.05
CA THR A 383 -23.79 8.15 -12.19
C THR A 383 -25.21 8.73 -12.31
N LEU A 384 -25.87 9.00 -11.18
CA LEU A 384 -27.20 9.62 -11.13
C LEU A 384 -27.20 11.12 -11.49
N MET A 385 -26.05 11.79 -11.44
CA MET A 385 -25.93 13.16 -11.97
C MET A 385 -25.92 13.18 -13.50
N ASP A 386 -25.36 12.14 -14.12
CA ASP A 386 -25.14 12.05 -15.57
C ASP A 386 -26.23 11.27 -16.33
N ALA A 387 -26.96 10.38 -15.65
CA ALA A 387 -27.96 9.50 -16.26
C ALA A 387 -29.30 9.53 -15.51
N ALA A 388 -30.39 9.23 -16.22
CA ALA A 388 -31.70 9.11 -15.58
C ALA A 388 -31.80 7.83 -14.73
N GLU A 389 -32.60 7.82 -13.67
CA GLU A 389 -32.76 6.65 -12.79
C GLU A 389 -33.17 5.39 -13.54
N ASP A 390 -34.06 5.52 -14.54
CA ASP A 390 -34.54 4.40 -15.37
C ASP A 390 -33.43 3.78 -16.25
N GLU A 391 -32.33 4.48 -16.46
CA GLU A 391 -31.19 4.02 -17.25
C GLU A 391 -30.18 3.22 -16.42
N ILE A 392 -30.30 3.23 -15.09
CA ILE A 392 -29.39 2.53 -14.17
C ILE A 392 -30.00 1.18 -13.79
N PRO A 393 -29.44 0.06 -14.28
CA PRO A 393 -29.93 -1.27 -13.94
C PRO A 393 -29.82 -1.53 -12.44
N PHE A 394 -30.82 -2.21 -11.87
CA PHE A 394 -30.80 -2.69 -10.48
C PHE A 394 -30.65 -1.61 -9.40
N LEU A 395 -30.94 -0.34 -9.71
CA LEU A 395 -30.81 0.80 -8.78
C LEU A 395 -31.50 0.55 -7.43
N ALA A 396 -32.67 -0.09 -7.41
CA ALA A 396 -33.37 -0.45 -6.19
C ALA A 396 -32.58 -1.43 -5.28
N ILE A 397 -31.82 -2.36 -5.87
CA ILE A 397 -30.95 -3.29 -5.13
C ILE A 397 -29.76 -2.53 -4.54
N VAL A 398 -29.13 -1.67 -5.35
CA VAL A 398 -28.02 -0.81 -4.92
C VAL A 398 -28.43 0.10 -3.75
N ARG A 399 -29.62 0.71 -3.83
CA ARG A 399 -30.22 1.48 -2.73
C ARG A 399 -30.35 0.65 -1.45
N ASN A 400 -30.81 -0.59 -1.57
CA ASN A 400 -30.93 -1.49 -0.42
C ASN A 400 -29.57 -1.85 0.18
N ASP A 401 -28.55 -2.08 -0.64
CA ASP A 401 -27.18 -2.36 -0.18
C ASP A 401 -26.63 -1.17 0.63
N LEU A 402 -26.77 0.05 0.11
CA LEU A 402 -26.36 1.28 0.80
C LEU A 402 -27.10 1.45 2.14
N MET A 403 -28.42 1.29 2.14
CA MET A 403 -29.22 1.44 3.36
C MET A 403 -28.91 0.35 4.39
N GLN A 404 -28.58 -0.87 3.96
CA GLN A 404 -28.12 -1.92 4.85
C GLN A 404 -26.76 -1.60 5.49
N ALA A 405 -25.84 -1.01 4.71
CA ALA A 405 -24.56 -0.54 5.23
C ALA A 405 -24.75 0.60 6.25
N VAL A 406 -25.60 1.59 5.94
CA VAL A 406 -25.98 2.67 6.87
C VAL A 406 -26.50 2.11 8.20
N GLN A 407 -27.42 1.14 8.15
CA GLN A 407 -27.98 0.51 9.35
C GLN A 407 -26.92 -0.21 10.19
N THR A 408 -25.88 -0.75 9.54
CA THR A 408 -24.77 -1.43 10.22
C THR A 408 -23.77 -0.43 10.84
N TYR A 409 -23.54 0.72 10.18
CA TYR A 409 -22.63 1.75 10.67
C TYR A 409 -23.16 2.53 11.88
N ILE A 410 -24.45 2.87 11.92
CA ILE A 410 -25.00 3.73 13.00
C ILE A 410 -24.65 3.19 14.41
N PRO A 411 -24.86 1.90 14.73
CA PRO A 411 -24.42 1.35 16.01
C PRO A 411 -22.90 1.41 16.23
N LYS A 412 -22.10 1.23 15.18
CA LYS A 412 -20.62 1.27 15.23
C LYS A 412 -20.04 2.65 15.54
N LEU A 413 -20.80 3.73 15.30
CA LEU A 413 -20.41 5.11 15.62
C LEU A 413 -20.59 5.45 17.11
N GLN A 414 -21.24 4.58 17.88
CA GLN A 414 -21.44 4.77 19.30
C GLN A 414 -20.09 4.87 20.02
N ALA A 415 -19.91 5.95 20.78
CA ALA A 415 -18.71 6.12 21.57
C ALA A 415 -18.63 5.07 22.69
N PRO A 416 -17.43 4.51 22.97
CA PRO A 416 -17.22 3.72 24.17
C PRO A 416 -17.50 4.53 25.44
N PRO A 417 -17.91 3.89 26.55
CA PRO A 417 -17.92 4.52 27.87
C PRO A 417 -16.55 5.13 28.20
N LEU A 418 -16.54 6.25 28.92
CA LEU A 418 -15.30 6.99 29.24
C LEU A 418 -14.25 6.14 29.97
N ALA A 419 -14.68 5.18 30.78
CA ALA A 419 -13.76 4.26 31.48
C ALA A 419 -13.02 3.35 30.49
N GLU A 420 -13.71 2.79 29.50
CA GLU A 420 -13.12 1.92 28.48
C GLU A 420 -12.25 2.72 27.51
N MET A 421 -12.74 3.88 27.05
CA MET A 421 -11.98 4.75 26.15
C MET A 421 -10.67 5.27 26.77
N SER A 422 -10.60 5.37 28.11
CA SER A 422 -9.38 5.80 28.80
C SER A 422 -8.29 4.72 28.90
N GLU A 423 -8.66 3.47 28.60
CA GLU A 423 -7.73 2.33 28.57
C GLU A 423 -7.12 2.11 27.18
N TRP A 424 -7.66 2.76 26.15
CA TRP A 424 -7.20 2.63 24.77
C TRP A 424 -5.87 3.36 24.55
N ASP A 425 -5.09 2.84 23.60
CA ASP A 425 -3.92 3.53 23.08
C ASP A 425 -4.32 4.83 22.35
N GLU A 426 -3.46 5.85 22.39
CA GLU A 426 -3.68 7.15 21.75
C GLU A 426 -3.96 6.99 20.24
N ASP A 427 -3.22 6.09 19.58
CA ASP A 427 -3.41 5.77 18.17
C ASP A 427 -4.82 5.18 17.89
N ASN A 428 -5.37 4.35 18.78
CA ASN A 428 -6.70 3.77 18.60
C ASN A 428 -7.82 4.79 18.82
N VAL A 429 -7.62 5.73 19.76
CA VAL A 429 -8.53 6.86 19.94
C VAL A 429 -8.56 7.74 18.69
N ASP A 430 -7.39 8.02 18.10
CA ASP A 430 -7.27 8.81 16.87
C ASP A 430 -7.89 8.08 15.67
N HIS A 431 -7.65 6.78 15.51
CA HIS A 431 -8.26 5.98 14.45
C HIS A 431 -9.79 5.90 14.58
N TRP A 432 -10.32 5.76 15.79
CA TRP A 432 -11.76 5.77 16.03
C TRP A 432 -12.40 7.13 15.71
N GLN A 433 -11.72 8.22 16.07
CA GLN A 433 -12.18 9.57 15.75
C GLN A 433 -12.13 9.81 14.23
N PHE A 434 -11.05 9.40 13.57
CA PHE A 434 -10.92 9.43 12.11
C PHE A 434 -12.03 8.63 11.43
N PHE A 435 -12.37 7.44 11.93
CA PHE A 435 -13.49 6.65 11.43
C PHE A 435 -14.83 7.41 11.53
N ARG A 436 -15.11 8.04 12.67
CA ARG A 436 -16.34 8.86 12.82
C ARG A 436 -16.36 10.06 11.89
N ASP A 437 -15.22 10.69 11.64
CA ASP A 437 -15.16 11.85 10.76
C ASP A 437 -15.36 11.41 9.29
N ASN A 438 -14.73 10.30 8.89
CA ASN A 438 -14.80 9.72 7.54
C ASN A 438 -16.19 9.19 7.17
N ILE A 439 -17.00 8.73 8.15
CA ILE A 439 -18.36 8.26 7.86
C ILE A 439 -19.29 9.36 7.31
N SER A 440 -18.96 10.63 7.59
CA SER A 440 -19.74 11.77 7.09
C SER A 440 -19.79 11.75 5.57
N ASP A 441 -18.64 11.48 4.93
CA ASP A 441 -18.52 11.39 3.47
C ASP A 441 -19.42 10.29 2.92
N PHE A 442 -19.46 9.11 3.57
CA PHE A 442 -20.37 8.04 3.18
C PHE A 442 -21.85 8.46 3.26
N PHE A 443 -22.27 9.05 4.38
CA PHE A 443 -23.67 9.45 4.56
C PHE A 443 -24.09 10.58 3.61
N ASP A 444 -23.18 11.52 3.32
CA ASP A 444 -23.41 12.57 2.34
C ASP A 444 -23.62 11.98 0.94
N GLN A 445 -22.79 11.02 0.52
CA GLN A 445 -22.97 10.36 -0.78
C GLN A 445 -24.27 9.55 -0.84
N VAL A 446 -24.64 8.83 0.22
CA VAL A 446 -25.93 8.11 0.28
C VAL A 446 -27.12 9.07 0.22
N ASN A 447 -27.02 10.25 0.85
CA ASN A 447 -28.09 11.26 0.79
C ASN A 447 -28.29 11.83 -0.63
N ASN A 448 -27.23 11.85 -1.45
CA ASN A 448 -27.31 12.26 -2.85
C ASN A 448 -27.99 11.20 -3.75
N VAL A 449 -28.17 9.98 -3.26
CA VAL A 449 -28.92 8.92 -3.96
C VAL A 449 -30.43 9.06 -3.66
N PRO A 450 -31.28 9.30 -4.66
CA PRO A 450 -32.72 9.46 -4.46
C PRO A 450 -33.38 8.21 -3.85
N GLU A 451 -34.54 8.40 -3.21
CA GLU A 451 -35.37 7.33 -2.61
C GLU A 451 -34.69 6.48 -1.52
N THR A 452 -33.54 6.89 -1.00
CA THR A 452 -32.91 6.26 0.18
C THR A 452 -33.66 6.59 1.47
N HIS A 453 -34.42 7.69 1.49
CA HIS A 453 -35.17 8.19 2.65
C HIS A 453 -34.29 8.31 3.92
N LEU A 454 -33.01 8.67 3.73
CA LEU A 454 -31.96 8.55 4.75
C LEU A 454 -32.31 9.31 6.04
N LEU A 455 -32.63 10.60 5.95
CA LEU A 455 -33.00 11.41 7.12
C LEU A 455 -34.23 10.83 7.82
N SER A 456 -35.29 10.50 7.05
CA SER A 456 -36.54 9.98 7.59
C SER A 456 -36.30 8.71 8.41
N ASN A 457 -35.50 7.78 7.89
CA ASN A 457 -35.10 6.56 8.58
C ASN A 457 -34.28 6.84 9.85
N MET A 458 -33.32 7.77 9.82
CA MET A 458 -32.54 8.16 11.00
C MET A 458 -33.40 8.83 12.07
N VAL A 459 -34.37 9.66 11.69
CA VAL A 459 -35.32 10.29 12.62
C VAL A 459 -36.25 9.27 13.26
N VAL A 460 -36.77 8.32 12.48
CA VAL A 460 -37.59 7.22 13.02
C VAL A 460 -36.78 6.41 14.03
N LEU A 461 -35.51 6.12 13.71
CA LEU A 461 -34.61 5.45 14.64
C LEU A 461 -34.39 6.28 15.92
N ALA A 462 -34.04 7.56 15.80
CA ALA A 462 -33.83 8.46 16.95
C ALA A 462 -35.05 8.54 17.87
N THR A 463 -36.24 8.71 17.29
CA THR A 463 -37.50 8.82 18.05
C THR A 463 -37.91 7.50 18.70
N SER A 464 -37.54 6.36 18.11
CA SER A 464 -37.75 5.03 18.72
C SER A 464 -36.79 4.73 19.88
N VAL A 465 -35.55 5.25 19.82
CA VAL A 465 -34.51 5.04 20.84
C VAL A 465 -34.66 6.02 22.01
N LEU A 466 -35.12 7.25 21.75
CA LEU A 466 -35.28 8.31 22.75
C LEU A 466 -35.97 7.83 24.06
N PRO A 467 -37.11 7.10 24.04
CA PRO A 467 -37.77 6.62 25.25
C PRO A 467 -36.97 5.58 26.04
N THR A 468 -36.05 4.86 25.40
CA THR A 468 -35.23 3.80 26.03
C THR A 468 -34.09 4.35 26.88
N ARG A 469 -33.77 5.65 26.75
CA ARG A 469 -32.67 6.34 27.44
C ARG A 469 -31.28 5.74 27.18
N GLN A 470 -31.10 5.05 26.04
CA GLN A 470 -29.78 4.63 25.58
C GLN A 470 -29.02 5.82 24.99
N TRP A 471 -28.51 6.70 25.86
CA TRP A 471 -28.02 8.03 25.47
C TRP A 471 -26.86 8.03 24.48
N LEU A 472 -25.94 7.07 24.58
CA LEU A 472 -24.82 6.96 23.64
C LEU A 472 -25.26 6.48 22.26
N HIS A 473 -26.27 5.59 22.19
CA HIS A 473 -26.85 5.18 20.92
C HIS A 473 -27.64 6.34 20.27
N LEU A 474 -28.42 7.08 21.07
CA LEU A 474 -29.07 8.30 20.61
C LEU A 474 -28.05 9.34 20.11
N GLU A 475 -26.91 9.49 20.79
CA GLU A 475 -25.82 10.39 20.36
C GLU A 475 -25.30 10.02 18.98
N ALA A 476 -25.04 8.73 18.73
CA ALA A 476 -24.58 8.27 17.43
C ALA A 476 -25.59 8.60 16.31
N ILE A 477 -26.89 8.40 16.57
CA ILE A 477 -27.94 8.70 15.59
C ILE A 477 -28.04 10.20 15.31
N ILE A 478 -28.02 11.04 16.36
CA ILE A 478 -28.04 12.51 16.20
C ILE A 478 -26.77 12.99 15.48
N PHE A 479 -25.62 12.38 15.77
CA PHE A 479 -24.39 12.62 15.02
C PHE A 479 -24.54 12.27 13.54
N SER A 480 -25.10 11.11 13.19
CA SER A 480 -25.37 10.73 11.80
C SER A 480 -26.29 11.72 11.07
N ILE A 481 -27.32 12.22 11.76
CA ILE A 481 -28.19 13.28 11.21
C ILE A 481 -27.40 14.56 10.95
N ASN A 482 -26.50 14.94 11.85
CA ASN A 482 -25.66 16.13 11.66
C ASN A 482 -24.69 15.99 10.49
N CYS A 483 -24.26 14.78 10.13
CA CYS A 483 -23.35 14.55 9.00
C CYS A 483 -23.96 15.04 7.69
N ILE A 484 -25.26 14.78 7.47
CA ILE A 484 -25.95 15.06 6.21
C ILE A 484 -26.56 16.47 6.12
N SER A 485 -26.28 17.36 7.08
CA SER A 485 -27.00 18.63 7.17
C SER A 485 -26.77 19.57 5.99
N ASP A 486 -25.60 19.47 5.37
CA ASP A 486 -25.17 20.39 4.31
C ASP A 486 -25.67 19.94 2.93
N SER A 487 -25.91 18.63 2.76
CA SER A 487 -26.36 18.00 1.52
C SER A 487 -27.89 17.82 1.46
N ILE A 488 -28.61 17.99 2.56
CA ILE A 488 -30.04 17.67 2.61
C ILE A 488 -30.94 18.70 1.90
N ALA A 489 -31.77 18.20 0.98
CA ALA A 489 -32.85 18.99 0.39
C ALA A 489 -34.03 19.13 1.37
N LEU A 490 -34.58 20.34 1.52
CA LEU A 490 -35.79 20.60 2.31
C LEU A 490 -37.06 20.20 1.55
N SER A 491 -37.18 18.92 1.21
CA SER A 491 -38.42 18.31 0.71
C SER A 491 -39.49 18.24 1.81
N ASP A 492 -40.75 18.05 1.43
CA ASP A 492 -41.85 17.91 2.40
C ASP A 492 -41.61 16.75 3.37
N GLU A 493 -41.04 15.64 2.88
CA GLU A 493 -40.67 14.50 3.71
C GLU A 493 -39.58 14.87 4.73
N ASN A 494 -38.49 15.49 4.29
CA ASN A 494 -37.39 15.87 5.18
C ASN A 494 -37.83 16.93 6.19
N ILE A 495 -38.70 17.86 5.79
CA ILE A 495 -39.34 18.83 6.68
C ILE A 495 -40.19 18.12 7.74
N GLN A 496 -40.96 17.11 7.35
CA GLN A 496 -41.77 16.32 8.28
C GLN A 496 -40.90 15.52 9.25
N ALA A 497 -39.82 14.90 8.77
CA ALA A 497 -38.86 14.19 9.60
C ALA A 497 -38.18 15.12 10.62
N LEU A 498 -37.64 16.26 10.19
CA LEU A 498 -37.06 17.25 11.10
C LEU A 498 -38.08 17.77 12.12
N SER A 499 -39.33 18.01 11.68
CA SER A 499 -40.42 18.42 12.57
C SER A 499 -40.72 17.37 13.64
N ALA A 500 -40.70 16.08 13.28
CA ALA A 500 -40.93 14.99 14.21
C ALA A 500 -39.81 14.87 15.25
N LEU A 501 -38.55 15.03 14.84
CA LEU A 501 -37.40 14.97 15.75
C LEU A 501 -37.35 16.18 16.69
N ILE A 502 -37.36 17.40 16.12
CA ILE A 502 -37.22 18.65 16.87
C ILE A 502 -38.46 18.91 17.74
N GLY A 503 -39.64 18.49 17.29
CA GLY A 503 -40.89 18.57 18.04
C GLY A 503 -41.08 17.47 19.08
N SER A 504 -40.17 16.49 19.18
CA SER A 504 -40.23 15.43 20.18
C SER A 504 -39.77 15.91 21.57
N SER A 505 -39.73 14.99 22.55
CA SER A 505 -39.18 15.27 23.88
C SER A 505 -37.64 15.34 23.92
N LEU A 506 -36.94 15.24 22.77
CA LEU A 506 -35.48 15.20 22.69
C LEU A 506 -34.81 16.29 23.55
N PHE A 507 -35.18 17.54 23.32
CA PHE A 507 -34.57 18.67 24.01
C PHE A 507 -34.94 18.72 25.50
N SER A 508 -36.18 18.38 25.87
CA SER A 508 -36.59 18.34 27.28
C SER A 508 -35.89 17.22 28.05
N ASP A 509 -35.72 16.05 27.43
CA ASP A 509 -35.11 14.89 28.05
C ASP A 509 -33.61 15.11 28.29
N ILE A 510 -32.90 15.72 27.33
CA ILE A 510 -31.49 16.10 27.48
C ILE A 510 -31.33 17.24 28.51
N SER A 511 -32.27 18.19 28.56
CA SER A 511 -32.24 19.33 29.50
C SER A 511 -32.60 18.97 30.94
N SER A 512 -33.13 17.77 31.19
CA SER A 512 -33.45 17.29 32.55
C SER A 512 -32.23 17.23 33.48
N ASN A 513 -31.01 17.40 32.93
CA ASN A 513 -29.74 17.54 33.62
C ASN A 513 -29.46 16.41 34.63
N SER A 514 -29.94 15.19 34.32
CA SER A 514 -29.52 14.00 35.06
C SER A 514 -28.03 13.76 34.82
N ALA A 515 -27.34 13.23 35.84
CA ALA A 515 -25.93 12.84 35.76
C ALA A 515 -25.68 11.79 34.66
N ASP A 516 -26.74 11.12 34.19
CA ASP A 516 -26.69 10.04 33.22
C ASP A 516 -26.57 10.51 31.76
N VAL A 517 -26.88 11.79 31.46
CA VAL A 517 -26.85 12.31 30.08
C VAL A 517 -25.41 12.69 29.69
N PRO A 518 -24.78 12.01 28.71
CA PRO A 518 -23.39 12.27 28.33
C PRO A 518 -23.20 13.66 27.71
N ASN A 519 -22.08 14.32 28.02
CA ASN A 519 -21.70 15.60 27.40
C ASN A 519 -21.61 15.50 25.86
N LYS A 520 -21.27 14.33 25.32
CA LYS A 520 -21.21 14.08 23.89
C LYS A 520 -22.58 14.24 23.23
N LEU A 521 -23.64 13.70 23.84
CA LEU A 521 -25.02 13.89 23.37
C LEU A 521 -25.45 15.36 23.44
N LYS A 522 -25.11 16.07 24.53
CA LYS A 522 -25.40 17.51 24.66
C LYS A 522 -24.76 18.31 23.52
N ARG A 523 -23.50 18.01 23.17
CA ARG A 523 -22.80 18.63 22.03
C ARG A 523 -23.45 18.28 20.70
N ALA A 524 -23.76 17.01 20.45
CA ALA A 524 -24.42 16.57 19.21
C ALA A 524 -25.79 17.26 19.01
N ALA A 525 -26.58 17.40 20.08
CA ALA A 525 -27.86 18.12 20.03
C ALA A 525 -27.68 19.65 19.84
N MET A 526 -26.61 20.25 20.37
CA MET A 526 -26.27 21.65 20.09
C MET A 526 -25.87 21.84 18.63
N THR A 527 -25.05 20.94 18.09
CA THR A 527 -24.67 20.91 16.67
C THR A 527 -25.90 20.74 15.77
N LEU A 528 -26.88 19.91 16.16
CA LEU A 528 -28.15 19.76 15.45
C LEU A 528 -28.90 21.10 15.35
N VAL A 529 -28.99 21.85 16.45
CA VAL A 529 -29.64 23.17 16.46
C VAL A 529 -28.91 24.17 15.55
N ASP A 530 -27.59 24.14 15.56
CA ASP A 530 -26.75 25.03 14.74
C ASP A 530 -26.91 24.72 13.24
N ARG A 531 -26.67 23.45 12.86
CA ARG A 531 -26.71 22.95 11.49
C ARG A 531 -28.09 23.08 10.85
N TYR A 532 -29.17 22.84 11.62
CA TYR A 532 -30.55 23.00 11.15
C TYR A 532 -31.19 24.34 11.53
N SER A 533 -30.40 25.36 11.87
CA SER A 533 -30.91 26.68 12.25
C SER A 533 -31.78 27.34 11.16
N SER A 534 -31.51 27.07 9.88
CA SER A 534 -32.29 27.55 8.74
C SER A 534 -33.72 26.99 8.74
N PHE A 535 -33.88 25.70 9.06
CA PHE A 535 -35.16 25.02 9.22
C PHE A 535 -35.92 25.57 10.43
N ILE A 536 -35.25 25.73 11.58
CA ILE A 536 -35.85 26.25 12.81
C ILE A 536 -36.34 27.70 12.61
N LYS A 537 -35.57 28.54 11.91
CA LYS A 537 -35.98 29.91 11.56
C LYS A 537 -37.26 29.96 10.72
N LYS A 538 -37.45 28.99 9.83
CA LYS A 538 -38.68 28.85 9.01
C LYS A 538 -39.86 28.26 9.78
N ASN A 539 -39.62 27.64 10.95
CA ASN A 539 -40.61 26.95 11.76
C ASN A 539 -40.56 27.45 13.24
N PRO A 540 -41.02 28.68 13.52
CA PRO A 540 -40.87 29.32 14.82
C PRO A 540 -41.52 28.57 15.99
N GLN A 541 -42.45 27.66 15.74
CA GLN A 541 -43.08 26.80 16.75
C GLN A 541 -42.06 25.95 17.53
N PHE A 542 -40.89 25.68 16.94
CA PHE A 542 -39.83 24.91 17.57
C PHE A 542 -38.82 25.76 18.37
N LEU A 543 -38.89 27.09 18.29
CA LEU A 543 -37.96 27.97 19.01
C LEU A 543 -38.06 27.84 20.55
N PRO A 544 -39.25 27.80 21.18
CA PRO A 544 -39.33 27.71 22.64
C PRO A 544 -38.60 26.50 23.27
N PRO A 545 -38.80 25.24 22.80
CA PRO A 545 -38.10 24.10 23.39
C PRO A 545 -36.58 24.15 23.11
N VAL A 546 -36.18 24.60 21.91
CA VAL A 546 -34.76 24.73 21.54
C VAL A 546 -34.04 25.78 22.40
N LEU A 547 -34.62 26.96 22.58
CA LEU A 547 -34.04 28.01 23.41
C LEU A 547 -33.96 27.61 24.88
N THR A 548 -34.98 26.92 25.39
CA THR A 548 -34.98 26.39 26.77
C THR A 548 -33.81 25.42 26.96
N PHE A 549 -33.58 24.53 26.00
CA PHE A 549 -32.44 23.62 26.00
C PHE A 549 -31.10 24.34 25.98
N LEU A 550 -30.92 25.30 25.06
CA LEU A 550 -29.67 26.06 24.96
C LEU A 550 -29.36 26.81 26.26
N PHE A 551 -30.34 27.49 26.87
CA PHE A 551 -30.14 28.21 28.14
C PHE A 551 -29.91 27.30 29.34
N THR A 552 -30.26 26.01 29.27
CA THR A 552 -30.08 25.06 30.37
C THR A 552 -28.71 24.38 30.35
N ILE A 553 -28.10 24.26 29.16
CA ILE A 553 -26.85 23.53 28.93
C ILE A 553 -25.64 24.45 28.77
N LEU A 554 -25.86 25.72 28.38
CA LEU A 554 -24.88 26.81 28.50
C LEU A 554 -24.65 27.15 29.99
#